data_AF-A0A699XJ60-F1
#
_entry.id   AF-A0A699XJ60-F1
#
_cell.length_a   1.000
_cell.length_b   1.000
_cell.length_c   1.000
_cell.angle_alpha   90.00
_cell.angle_beta   90.00
_cell.angle_gamma   90.00
#
_symmetry.space_group_name_H-M   'P 1'
#
loop_
_entity.id
_entity.type
_entity.pdbx_description
1 polymer ?
#
loop_
_entity_poly.entity_id
_entity_poly.type
_entity_poly.pdbx_seq_one_letter_code
_entity_poly.pdbx_strand_id
1 'polypeptide(L)'
;YCLTGEVAVDHSSAGNIGGVYDVEARGWSTEMLDALGIPQSMMPERLVHSGDVVGDLLNEWAERLGLSAGTPVLGGGVDAAMATFAAGV
;
A
#
# COMPACT_ATOMS: atom_id res chain seq x y z
N TYR A 1 8.02 0.13 2.01
CA TYR A 1 9.15 -0.72 2.42
C TYR A 1 10.47 0.02 2.45
N CYS A 2 11.20 0.23 1.34
CA CYS A 2 12.58 0.74 1.40
C CYS A 2 12.76 2.00 2.26
N LEU A 3 11.87 2.99 2.11
CA LEU A 3 11.95 4.27 2.82
C LEU A 3 11.68 4.18 4.33
N THR A 4 10.87 3.21 4.77
CA THR A 4 10.28 3.19 6.12
C THR A 4 10.55 1.91 6.90
N GLY A 5 11.01 0.85 6.23
CA GLY A 5 11.04 -0.52 6.77
C GLY A 5 9.68 -1.23 6.76
N GLU A 6 8.59 -0.50 6.53
CA GLU A 6 7.23 -1.02 6.67
C GLU A 6 6.70 -1.64 5.37
N VAL A 7 6.11 -2.83 5.48
CA VAL A 7 5.37 -3.49 4.39
C VAL A 7 3.88 -3.18 4.58
N ALA A 8 3.37 -2.30 3.72
CA ALA A 8 1.94 -1.97 3.65
C ALA A 8 1.57 -1.76 2.19
N VAL A 9 0.29 -1.92 1.86
CA VAL A 9 -0.26 -1.64 0.55
C VAL A 9 -1.58 -0.89 0.70
N ASP A 10 -1.77 0.13 -0.11
CA ASP A 10 -3.02 0.88 -0.08
C ASP A 10 -4.15 0.11 -0.80
N HIS A 11 -5.40 0.38 -0.44
CA HIS A 11 -6.55 -0.32 -1.01
C HIS A 11 -6.69 -0.18 -2.54
N SER A 12 -6.25 0.92 -3.15
CA SER A 12 -6.31 1.08 -4.61
C SER A 12 -5.30 0.17 -5.31
N SER A 13 -4.09 0.05 -4.77
CA SER A 13 -3.08 -0.88 -5.26
C SER A 13 -3.45 -2.33 -4.98
N ALA A 14 -4.02 -2.63 -3.80
CA ALA A 14 -4.49 -3.96 -3.44
C ALA A 14 -5.60 -4.44 -4.39
N GLY A 15 -6.53 -3.55 -4.77
CA GLY A 15 -7.58 -3.84 -5.76
C GLY A 15 -7.04 -4.19 -7.15
N ASN A 16 -5.84 -3.72 -7.52
CA ASN A 16 -5.18 -4.10 -8.77
C ASN A 16 -4.52 -5.48 -8.71
N ILE A 17 -4.35 -6.08 -7.53
CA ILE A 17 -3.99 -7.49 -7.39
C ILE A 17 -5.25 -8.32 -7.62
N GLY A 18 -5.67 -8.30 -8.90
CA GLY A 18 -6.96 -8.78 -9.34
C GLY A 18 -7.19 -10.25 -8.98
N GLY A 19 -8.42 -10.56 -8.63
CA GLY A 19 -8.87 -11.92 -8.35
C GLY A 19 -8.63 -12.40 -6.93
N VAL A 20 -7.90 -11.67 -6.06
CA VAL A 20 -7.67 -12.08 -4.66
C VAL A 20 -7.98 -11.00 -3.62
N TYR A 21 -8.39 -9.82 -4.06
CA TYR A 21 -8.82 -8.73 -3.18
C TYR A 21 -10.34 -8.62 -3.15
N ASP A 22 -10.91 -8.71 -1.95
CA ASP A 22 -12.32 -8.48 -1.67
C ASP A 22 -12.55 -6.99 -1.40
N VAL A 23 -13.26 -6.33 -2.33
CA VAL A 23 -13.53 -4.90 -2.28
C VAL A 23 -14.54 -4.54 -1.19
N GLU A 24 -15.49 -5.43 -0.89
CA GLU A 24 -16.51 -5.19 0.14
C GLU A 24 -15.91 -5.33 1.53
N ALA A 25 -15.16 -6.41 1.76
CA ALA A 25 -14.44 -6.63 3.02
C ALA A 25 -13.19 -5.74 3.17
N ARG A 26 -12.73 -5.11 2.09
CA ARG A 26 -11.46 -4.36 1.99
C ARG A 26 -10.26 -5.17 2.48
N GLY A 27 -10.21 -6.42 2.04
CA GLY A 27 -9.29 -7.44 2.54
C GLY A 27 -8.87 -8.40 1.44
N TRP A 28 -7.95 -9.31 1.78
CA TRP A 28 -7.66 -10.43 0.89
C TRP A 28 -8.76 -11.50 1.02
N SER A 29 -9.28 -11.95 -0.12
CA SER A 29 -10.27 -13.02 -0.17
C SER A 29 -9.57 -14.37 0.06
N THR A 30 -9.79 -14.98 1.23
CA THR A 30 -9.27 -16.34 1.51
C THR A 30 -9.79 -17.35 0.50
N GLU A 31 -11.08 -17.26 0.12
CA GLU A 31 -11.69 -18.15 -0.87
C GLU A 31 -10.93 -18.12 -2.20
N MET A 32 -10.63 -16.92 -2.70
CA MET A 32 -9.95 -16.79 -3.98
C MET A 32 -8.45 -17.12 -3.89
N LEU A 33 -7.80 -16.78 -2.78
CA LEU A 33 -6.42 -17.20 -2.51
C LEU A 33 -6.30 -18.73 -2.51
N ASP A 34 -7.22 -19.43 -1.84
CA ASP A 34 -7.27 -20.89 -1.82
C ASP A 34 -7.54 -21.46 -3.22
N ALA A 35 -8.50 -20.88 -3.96
CA ALA A 35 -8.83 -21.32 -5.31
C ALA A 35 -7.66 -21.20 -6.30
N LEU A 36 -6.78 -20.21 -6.10
CA LEU A 36 -5.58 -19.99 -6.90
C LEU A 36 -4.33 -20.67 -6.32
N GLY A 37 -4.44 -21.32 -5.15
CA GLY A 37 -3.32 -21.96 -4.46
C GLY A 37 -2.27 -20.98 -3.97
N ILE A 38 -2.65 -19.73 -3.68
CA ILE A 38 -1.76 -18.67 -3.20
C ILE A 38 -1.82 -18.66 -1.66
N PRO A 39 -0.69 -18.92 -0.96
CA PRO A 39 -0.66 -18.80 0.48
C PRO A 39 -0.97 -17.37 0.94
N GLN A 40 -1.89 -17.21 1.89
CA GLN A 40 -2.24 -15.90 2.45
C GLN A 40 -1.02 -15.16 3.03
N SER A 41 -0.01 -15.89 3.52
CA SER A 41 1.25 -15.34 4.02
C SER A 41 2.09 -14.60 2.97
N MET A 42 1.77 -14.74 1.68
CA MET A 42 2.41 -13.97 0.62
C MET A 42 1.79 -12.59 0.43
N MET A 43 0.60 -12.36 0.98
CA MET A 43 -0.09 -11.09 0.85
C MET A 43 0.35 -10.12 1.96
N PRO A 44 0.57 -8.82 1.67
CA PRO A 44 0.81 -7.83 2.71
C PRO A 44 -0.35 -7.75 3.71
N GLU A 45 -0.08 -7.95 4.99
CA GLU A 45 -1.15 -7.93 6.02
C GLU A 45 -1.71 -6.52 6.24
N ARG A 46 -0.86 -5.49 6.08
CA ARG A 46 -1.21 -4.11 6.40
C ARG A 46 -1.80 -3.39 5.20
N LEU A 47 -3.12 -3.48 5.07
CA LEU A 47 -3.93 -2.71 4.12
C LEU A 47 -4.24 -1.33 4.70
N VAL A 48 -4.01 -0.27 3.92
CA VAL A 48 -4.15 1.12 4.39
C VAL A 48 -4.94 2.00 3.42
N HIS A 49 -5.44 3.13 3.90
CA HIS A 49 -5.92 4.18 3.00
C HIS A 49 -4.76 4.96 2.39
N SER A 50 -4.99 5.56 1.21
CA SER A 50 -3.94 6.29 0.49
C SER A 50 -3.35 7.46 1.27
N GLY A 51 -4.15 8.10 2.12
CA GLY A 51 -3.75 9.21 2.97
C GLY A 51 -3.16 8.79 4.33
N ASP A 52 -3.10 7.50 4.64
CA ASP A 52 -2.57 7.03 5.92
C ASP A 52 -1.04 7.08 5.92
N VAL A 53 -0.46 7.43 7.06
CA VAL A 53 0.99 7.32 7.28
C VAL A 53 1.35 5.85 7.44
N VAL A 54 2.18 5.35 6.53
CA VAL A 54 2.69 3.98 6.56
C VAL A 54 3.86 3.87 7.53
N GLY A 55 4.70 4.89 7.60
CA GLY A 55 5.80 4.95 8.56
C GLY A 55 6.63 6.20 8.34
N ASP A 56 7.72 6.29 9.10
CA ASP A 56 8.60 7.45 9.06
C ASP A 56 9.81 7.18 8.17
N LEU A 57 10.29 8.22 7.49
CA LEU A 57 11.47 8.15 6.63
C LEU A 57 12.72 7.80 7.46
N LEU A 58 13.34 6.68 7.12
CA LEU A 58 14.56 6.20 7.77
C LEU A 58 15.73 7.17 7.52
N ASN A 59 16.63 7.27 8.51
CA ASN A 59 17.78 8.19 8.48
C ASN A 59 18.64 8.05 7.23
N GLU A 60 18.93 6.82 6.82
CA GLU A 60 19.75 6.54 5.63
C GLU A 60 19.15 7.12 4.34
N TRP A 61 17.82 7.16 4.23
CA TRP A 61 17.11 7.71 3.08
C TRP A 61 16.95 9.21 3.21
N ALA A 62 16.71 9.72 4.42
CA ALA A 62 16.68 11.14 4.70
C ALA A 62 17.97 11.83 4.27
N GLU A 63 19.13 11.28 4.63
CA GLU A 63 20.45 11.79 4.24
C GLU A 63 20.64 11.76 2.71
N ARG A 64 20.29 10.65 2.06
CA ARG A 64 20.43 10.49 0.60
C ARG A 64 19.54 11.44 -0.20
N LEU A 65 18.33 11.70 0.29
CA LEU A 65 17.33 12.52 -0.38
C LEU A 65 17.41 14.00 0.02
N GLY A 66 18.23 14.36 1.02
CA GLY A 66 18.30 15.72 1.56
C GLY A 66 17.02 16.13 2.30
N LEU A 67 16.30 15.17 2.89
CA LEU A 67 15.06 15.37 3.63
C LEU A 67 15.28 15.25 5.13
N SER A 68 14.29 15.66 5.92
CA SER A 68 14.32 15.46 7.37
C SER A 68 14.08 13.99 7.73
N ALA A 69 14.94 13.43 8.58
CA ALA A 69 14.67 12.15 9.23
C ALA A 69 13.34 12.20 9.98
N GLY A 70 12.60 11.09 9.98
CA GLY A 70 11.30 11.05 10.63
C GLY A 70 10.16 11.68 9.81
N THR A 71 10.41 12.12 8.56
CA THR A 71 9.33 12.65 7.70
C THR A 71 8.27 11.58 7.48
N PRO A 72 6.98 11.85 7.75
CA PRO A 72 5.91 10.88 7.52
C PRO A 72 5.81 10.50 6.04
N VAL A 73 5.74 9.19 5.76
CA VAL A 73 5.53 8.65 4.41
C VAL A 73 4.13 8.07 4.31
N LEU A 74 3.35 8.59 3.37
CA LEU A 74 1.97 8.15 3.13
C LEU A 74 1.93 6.88 2.28
N GLY A 75 0.85 6.10 2.39
CA GLY A 75 0.63 4.90 1.59
C GLY A 75 0.54 5.18 0.08
N GLY A 76 -0.03 6.32 -0.30
CA GLY A 76 -0.22 6.67 -1.71
C GLY A 76 -1.27 5.79 -2.39
N GLY A 77 -1.21 5.71 -3.72
CA GLY A 77 -2.17 4.92 -4.48
C GLY A 77 -1.74 4.71 -5.92
N VAL A 78 -2.53 3.95 -6.66
CA VAL A 78 -2.31 3.73 -8.09
C VAL A 78 -2.38 5.06 -8.85
N ASP A 79 -1.48 5.25 -9.81
CA ASP A 79 -1.33 6.46 -10.60
C ASP A 79 -2.63 6.97 -11.22
N ALA A 80 -3.44 6.08 -11.81
CA ALA A 80 -4.70 6.43 -12.44
C ALA A 80 -5.72 6.98 -11.42
N ALA A 81 -5.88 6.32 -10.27
CA ALA A 81 -6.79 6.78 -9.23
C ALA A 81 -6.33 8.12 -8.64
N MET A 82 -5.03 8.29 -8.42
CA MET A 82 -4.46 9.54 -7.93
C MET A 82 -4.58 10.67 -8.95
N ALA A 83 -4.41 10.39 -10.24
CA ALA A 83 -4.63 11.36 -11.31
C ALA A 83 -6.10 11.78 -11.41
N THR A 84 -7.03 10.84 -11.29
CA THR A 84 -8.48 11.12 -11.26
C THR A 84 -8.83 11.99 -10.05
N PHE A 85 -8.34 11.66 -8.87
CA PHE A 85 -8.50 12.47 -7.66
C PHE A 85 -7.94 13.89 -7.85
N ALA A 86 -6.74 14.02 -8.42
CA ALA A 86 -6.12 15.31 -8.70
C ALA A 86 -6.88 16.14 -9.74
N ALA A 87 -7.64 15.51 -10.63
CA ALA A 87 -8.53 16.17 -11.58
C ALA A 87 -9.84 16.68 -10.93
N GLY A 88 -10.05 16.44 -9.63
CA GLY A 88 -11.22 16.88 -8.88
C GLY A 88 -12.44 15.95 -9.02
N VAL A 89 -12.20 14.68 -9.34
CA VAL A 89 -13.21 13.62 -9.44
C VAL A 89 -13.22 12.76 -8.19
#